data_AF-A0AAW0XK26-F1
#
_entry.id   AF-A0AAW0XK26-F1
#
_cell.length_a   1.000
_cell.length_b   1.000
_cell.length_c   1.000
_cell.angle_alpha   90.00
_cell.angle_beta   90.00
_cell.angle_gamma   90.00
#
_symmetry.space_group_name_H-M   'P 1'
#
loop_
_entity.id
_entity.type
_entity.pdbx_description
1 polymer ?
#
loop_
_entity_poly.entity_id
_entity_poly.type
_entity_poly.pdbx_seq_one_letter_code
_entity_poly.pdbx_strand_id
1 'polypeptide(L)'
;LEEGYVDVSDLSRLRVIHQFTEVVGHQDGLELLQLLMKVDHRDEGIKIEKLTLGGANNMPTKAVLLVGERNSGKTTLATAMVNHIFGVKFQDNFRLIINGDPLNRLTKEMRLKKTRFATAYSFNLLPKPHDHH
;
A
#
# COMPACT_ATOMS: atom_id res chain seq x y z
N LEU A 1 34.99 -12.02 -0.69
CA LEU A 1 34.01 -11.90 -1.78
C LEU A 1 32.88 -12.85 -1.42
N GLU A 2 31.88 -12.38 -0.68
CA GLU A 2 30.70 -13.18 -0.37
C GLU A 2 29.75 -13.08 -1.56
N GLU A 3 29.63 -14.17 -2.33
CA GLU A 3 28.56 -14.30 -3.31
C GLU A 3 27.23 -14.28 -2.56
N GLY A 4 26.38 -13.31 -2.91
CA GLY A 4 25.16 -12.97 -2.21
C GLY A 4 24.17 -14.13 -2.17
N TYR A 5 24.01 -14.71 -0.98
CA TYR A 5 22.89 -15.59 -0.66
C TYR A 5 21.61 -14.75 -0.66
N VAL A 6 20.81 -14.86 -1.73
CA VAL A 6 19.48 -14.27 -1.79
C VAL A 6 18.52 -15.19 -1.08
N ASP A 7 18.04 -14.77 0.09
CA ASP A 7 17.08 -15.51 0.90
C ASP A 7 15.78 -15.76 0.11
N VAL A 8 15.37 -17.03 -0.01
CA VAL A 8 14.14 -17.47 -0.71
C VAL A 8 12.90 -16.77 -0.15
N SER A 9 12.93 -16.42 1.13
CA SER A 9 11.84 -15.70 1.75
C SER A 9 11.75 -14.23 1.32
N ASP A 10 12.89 -13.58 1.07
CA ASP A 10 12.93 -12.25 0.49
C ASP A 10 12.41 -12.28 -0.95
N LEU A 11 12.72 -13.30 -1.75
CA LEU A 11 12.15 -13.46 -3.09
C LEU A 11 10.63 -13.64 -3.06
N SER A 12 10.12 -14.42 -2.11
CA SER A 12 8.68 -14.64 -1.94
C SER A 12 7.95 -13.36 -1.56
N ARG A 13 8.53 -12.57 -0.64
CA ARG A 13 8.05 -11.24 -0.24
C ARG A 13 8.02 -10.27 -1.43
N LEU A 14 9.11 -10.16 -2.18
CA LEU A 14 9.22 -9.27 -3.34
C LEU A 14 8.20 -9.66 -4.42
N ARG A 15 8.02 -10.96 -4.68
CA ARG A 15 7.02 -11.44 -5.64
C ARG A 15 5.60 -11.00 -5.27
N VAL A 16 5.23 -11.11 -3.99
CA VAL A 16 3.91 -10.66 -3.51
C VAL A 16 3.77 -9.15 -3.69
N ILE A 17 4.80 -8.36 -3.36
CA ILE A 17 4.78 -6.91 -3.55
C ILE A 17 4.53 -6.56 -5.02
N HIS A 18 5.34 -7.09 -5.94
CA HIS A 18 5.22 -6.78 -7.37
C HIS A 18 3.88 -7.21 -7.98
N GLN A 19 3.22 -8.24 -7.43
CA GLN A 19 1.89 -8.65 -7.88
C GLN A 19 0.81 -7.57 -7.63
N PHE A 20 0.98 -6.75 -6.59
CA PHE A 20 -0.04 -5.78 -6.16
C PHE A 20 0.40 -4.34 -6.34
N THR A 21 1.46 -4.08 -7.10
CA THR A 21 2.00 -2.73 -7.28
C THR A 21 2.35 -2.40 -8.71
N GLU A 22 2.32 -1.12 -9.04
CA GLU A 22 2.92 -0.54 -10.25
C GLU A 22 3.99 0.49 -9.90
N VAL A 23 5.06 0.58 -10.68
CA VAL A 23 6.07 1.63 -10.51
C VAL A 23 5.47 2.95 -10.99
N VAL A 24 5.48 3.97 -10.13
CA VAL A 24 4.92 5.30 -10.46
C VAL A 24 5.96 6.41 -10.45
N GLY A 25 7.19 6.10 -10.05
CA GLY A 25 8.28 7.06 -10.07
C GLY A 25 9.48 6.61 -9.27
N HIS A 26 10.47 7.49 -9.22
CA HIS A 26 11.68 7.33 -8.44
C HIS A 26 11.89 8.59 -7.60
N GLN A 27 12.32 8.43 -6.34
CA GLN A 27 12.66 9.54 -5.48
C GLN A 27 13.86 9.17 -4.61
N ASP A 28 14.91 10.01 -4.61
CA ASP A 28 16.13 9.81 -3.81
C ASP A 28 16.77 8.42 -4.03
N GLY A 29 16.72 7.93 -5.28
CA GLY A 29 17.23 6.60 -5.64
C GLY A 29 16.32 5.42 -5.25
N LEU A 30 15.13 5.68 -4.70
CA LEU A 30 14.14 4.67 -4.35
C LEU A 30 13.03 4.59 -5.40
N GLU A 31 12.65 3.37 -5.80
CA GLU A 31 11.45 3.12 -6.59
C GLU A 31 10.18 3.33 -5.75
N LEU A 32 9.21 4.03 -6.30
CA LEU A 32 7.91 4.23 -5.66
C LEU A 32 6.89 3.30 -6.29
N LEU A 33 6.41 2.35 -5.50
CA LEU A 33 5.49 1.30 -5.90
C LEU A 33 4.09 1.62 -5.40
N GLN A 34 3.20 2.01 -6.31
CA GLN A 34 1.80 2.30 -6.02
C GLN A 34 1.02 1.01 -5.84
N LEU A 35 0.35 0.87 -4.70
CA LEU A 35 -0.52 -0.26 -4.43
C LEU A 35 -1.81 -0.17 -5.27
N LEU A 36 -2.10 -1.27 -5.96
CA LEU A 36 -3.27 -1.43 -6.84
C LEU A 36 -4.51 -1.77 -6.01
N MET A 37 -5.00 -0.78 -5.25
CA MET A 37 -6.23 -0.91 -4.47
C MET A 37 -7.48 -0.80 -5.35
N LYS A 38 -8.49 -1.61 -5.05
CA LYS A 38 -9.81 -1.55 -5.70
C LYS A 38 -10.80 -0.81 -4.81
N VAL A 39 -11.65 0.03 -5.41
CA VAL A 39 -12.82 0.58 -4.72
C VAL A 39 -13.85 -0.55 -4.58
N ASP A 40 -14.01 -1.06 -3.37
CA ASP A 40 -14.94 -2.15 -3.04
C ASP A 40 -16.34 -1.62 -2.75
N HIS A 41 -16.41 -0.44 -2.13
CA HIS A 41 -17.66 0.24 -1.83
C HIS A 41 -17.46 1.75 -1.81
N ARG A 42 -18.44 2.51 -2.28
CA ARG A 42 -18.47 3.96 -2.15
C ARG A 42 -19.91 4.40 -1.89
N ASP A 43 -20.08 5.20 -0.85
CA ASP A 43 -21.34 5.82 -0.49
C ASP A 43 -21.18 7.35 -0.56
N GLU A 44 -21.86 7.95 -1.52
CA GLU A 44 -21.87 9.40 -1.76
C GLU A 44 -22.68 10.17 -0.72
N GLY A 45 -23.72 9.56 -0.15
CA GLY A 45 -24.62 10.20 0.82
C GLY A 45 -23.91 10.48 2.14
N ILE A 46 -23.14 9.51 2.64
CA ILE A 46 -22.35 9.66 3.88
C ILE A 46 -20.87 9.96 3.64
N LYS A 47 -20.46 10.13 2.37
CA LYS A 47 -19.09 10.40 1.93
C LYS A 47 -18.08 9.38 2.50
N ILE A 48 -18.36 8.09 2.31
CA ILE A 48 -17.44 7.00 2.66
C ILE A 48 -16.98 6.26 1.39
N GLU A 49 -15.72 5.85 1.37
CA GLU A 49 -15.14 4.96 0.38
C GLU A 49 -14.37 3.83 1.07
N LYS A 50 -14.48 2.61 0.56
CA LYS A 50 -13.72 1.44 0.99
C LYS A 50 -12.78 1.02 -0.14
N LEU A 51 -11.49 1.03 0.17
CA LEU A 51 -10.42 0.54 -0.69
C LEU A 51 -9.95 -0.82 -0.19
N THR A 52 -9.93 -1.82 -1.08
CA THR A 52 -9.50 -3.18 -0.77
C THR A 52 -8.25 -3.53 -1.57
N LEU A 53 -7.27 -4.12 -0.89
CA LEU A 53 -6.10 -4.73 -1.49
C LEU A 53 -6.22 -6.26 -1.45
N GLY A 54 -5.97 -6.90 -2.59
CA GLY A 54 -6.16 -8.34 -2.76
C GLY A 54 -7.58 -8.73 -3.20
N GLY A 55 -7.74 -9.97 -3.67
CA GLY A 55 -9.06 -10.54 -3.99
C GLY A 55 -9.81 -10.99 -2.74
N ALA A 56 -11.11 -11.24 -2.86
CA ALA A 56 -11.86 -11.96 -1.84
C ALA A 56 -11.27 -13.38 -1.72
N ASN A 57 -11.00 -13.82 -0.49
CA ASN A 57 -10.55 -15.17 -0.19
C ASN A 57 -11.19 -15.64 1.13
N ASN A 58 -11.13 -16.93 1.41
CA ASN A 58 -11.66 -17.49 2.67
C ASN A 58 -10.68 -17.30 3.85
N MET A 59 -9.65 -16.46 3.71
CA MET A 59 -8.73 -16.17 4.79
C MET A 59 -9.26 -15.02 5.65
N PRO A 60 -8.91 -14.96 6.95
CA PRO A 60 -9.33 -13.86 7.82
C PRO A 60 -8.83 -12.51 7.29
N THR A 61 -9.74 -11.62 6.87
CA THR A 61 -9.40 -10.26 6.47
C THR A 61 -9.17 -9.36 7.69
N LYS A 62 -8.07 -8.59 7.69
CA LYS A 62 -7.89 -7.48 8.63
C LYS A 62 -8.30 -6.18 7.93
N ALA A 63 -9.35 -5.54 8.44
CA ALA A 63 -9.82 -4.25 7.98
C ALA A 63 -9.41 -3.14 8.96
N VAL A 64 -8.93 -2.01 8.43
CA VAL A 64 -8.56 -0.82 9.21
C VAL A 64 -9.34 0.37 8.65
N LEU A 65 -10.23 0.94 9.45
CA LEU A 65 -10.96 2.16 9.10
C LEU A 65 -10.23 3.38 9.65
N LEU A 66 -9.75 4.26 8.77
CA LEU A 66 -9.16 5.53 9.15
C LEU A 66 -10.16 6.66 8.91
N VAL A 67 -10.69 7.23 10.00
CA VAL A 67 -11.62 8.36 9.95
C VAL A 67 -10.93 9.63 10.45
N GLY A 68 -11.23 10.77 9.84
CA GLY A 68 -10.69 12.06 10.26
C GLY A 68 -10.78 13.10 9.15
N GLU A 69 -10.52 14.36 9.49
CA GLU A 69 -10.65 15.49 8.56
C GLU A 69 -9.70 15.40 7.35
N ARG A 70 -10.02 16.12 6.28
CA ARG A 70 -9.17 16.16 5.09
C ARG A 70 -7.76 16.63 5.44
N ASN A 71 -6.75 16.02 4.81
CA ASN A 71 -5.32 16.31 5.06
C ASN A 71 -4.81 16.00 6.48
N SER A 72 -5.58 15.31 7.33
CA SER A 72 -5.12 14.90 8.67
C SER A 72 -4.04 13.81 8.68
N GLY A 73 -3.46 13.44 7.53
CA GLY A 73 -2.39 12.44 7.43
C GLY A 73 -2.85 10.98 7.35
N LYS A 74 -4.15 10.69 7.20
CA LYS A 74 -4.66 9.30 7.14
C LYS A 74 -4.02 8.44 6.06
N THR A 75 -3.91 8.94 4.83
CA THR A 75 -3.24 8.19 3.73
C THR A 75 -1.77 7.96 4.04
N THR A 76 -1.11 8.90 4.70
CA THR A 76 0.29 8.76 5.11
C THR A 76 0.46 7.70 6.19
N LEU A 77 -0.45 7.67 7.17
CA LEU A 77 -0.48 6.61 8.17
C LEU A 77 -0.74 5.25 7.51
N ALA A 78 -1.70 5.17 6.59
CA ALA A 78 -1.96 3.94 5.84
C ALA A 78 -0.72 3.49 5.04
N THR A 79 -0.06 4.41 4.32
CA THR A 79 1.18 4.12 3.60
C THR A 79 2.27 3.57 4.52
N ALA A 80 2.47 4.20 5.70
CA ALA A 80 3.44 3.72 6.68
C ALA A 80 3.08 2.32 7.22
N MET A 81 1.81 2.10 7.57
CA MET A 81 1.31 0.80 8.02
C MET A 81 1.54 -0.29 6.98
N VAL A 82 1.32 0.02 5.69
CA VAL A 82 1.47 -1.00 4.65
C VAL A 82 2.93 -1.35 4.40
N ASN A 83 3.86 -0.38 4.40
CA ASN A 83 5.29 -0.69 4.34
C ASN A 83 5.71 -1.61 5.50
N HIS A 84 5.16 -1.39 6.70
CA HIS A 84 5.39 -2.27 7.84
C HIS A 84 4.79 -3.67 7.66
N ILE A 85 3.52 -3.78 7.24
CA ILE A 85 2.81 -5.05 7.06
C ILE A 85 3.48 -5.95 6.00
N PHE A 86 3.97 -5.34 4.92
CA PHE A 86 4.68 -6.06 3.85
C PHE A 86 6.15 -6.34 4.15
N GLY A 87 6.64 -5.93 5.33
CA GLY A 87 8.03 -6.12 5.73
C GLY A 87 9.01 -5.39 4.82
N VAL A 88 8.66 -4.19 4.35
CA VAL A 88 9.60 -3.33 3.61
C VAL A 88 10.71 -2.91 4.56
N LYS A 89 11.93 -3.32 4.24
CA LYS A 89 13.14 -3.06 5.01
C LYS A 89 13.72 -1.69 4.64
N PHE A 90 14.49 -1.11 5.55
CA PHE A 90 15.15 0.16 5.29
C PHE A 90 16.09 0.08 4.08
N GLN A 91 16.78 -1.05 3.91
CA GLN A 91 17.72 -1.34 2.84
C GLN A 91 17.06 -1.64 1.50
N ASP A 92 15.75 -1.94 1.49
CA ASP A 92 15.04 -2.13 0.22
C ASP A 92 15.08 -0.83 -0.59
N ASN A 93 15.39 -0.95 -1.88
CA ASN A 93 15.50 0.16 -2.83
C ASN A 93 14.14 0.68 -3.32
N PHE A 94 13.05 0.36 -2.63
CA PHE A 94 11.71 0.78 -2.99
C PHE A 94 10.87 1.14 -1.75
N ARG A 95 9.77 1.87 -1.98
CA ARG A 95 8.75 2.18 -0.98
C ARG A 95 7.36 1.99 -1.57
N LEU A 96 6.48 1.36 -0.78
CA LEU A 96 5.07 1.24 -1.13
C LEU A 96 4.37 2.58 -0.90
N ILE A 97 3.47 2.96 -1.80
CA ILE A 97 2.65 4.16 -1.67
C ILE A 97 1.17 3.87 -1.95
N ILE A 98 0.29 4.63 -1.30
CA ILE A 98 -1.16 4.57 -1.51
C ILE A 98 -1.63 5.88 -2.12
N ASN A 99 -2.45 5.77 -3.18
CA ASN A 99 -3.06 6.91 -3.88
C ASN A 99 -2.07 8.03 -4.23
N GLY A 100 -0.81 7.73 -4.53
CA GLY A 100 0.21 8.72 -4.87
C GLY A 100 0.78 9.50 -3.68
N ASP A 101 0.57 9.14 -2.42
CA ASP A 101 1.24 9.80 -1.26
C ASP A 101 2.61 9.15 -0.97
N PRO A 102 3.75 9.87 -0.95
CA PRO A 102 3.88 11.33 -0.85
C PRO A 102 4.02 12.11 -2.17
N LEU A 103 4.01 11.48 -3.34
CA LEU A 103 4.09 12.16 -4.66
C LEU A 103 3.10 13.33 -4.84
N ASN A 104 1.88 13.18 -4.32
CA ASN A 104 0.82 14.18 -4.30
C ASN A 104 1.14 15.41 -3.44
N ARG A 105 2.17 15.32 -2.59
CA ARG A 105 2.70 16.45 -1.82
C ARG A 105 3.71 17.26 -2.64
N LEU A 106 4.27 16.67 -3.71
CA LEU A 106 5.31 17.26 -4.54
C LEU A 106 4.75 17.96 -5.78
N THR A 107 3.63 17.50 -6.35
CA THR A 107 3.04 18.10 -7.56
C THR A 107 1.67 18.76 -7.30
N LYS A 108 1.52 20.02 -7.73
CA LYS A 108 0.27 20.81 -7.58
C LYS A 108 -0.94 20.15 -8.24
N GLU A 109 -0.75 19.45 -9.36
CA GLU A 109 -1.82 18.84 -10.16
C GLU A 109 -2.43 17.60 -9.49
N MET A 110 -1.62 16.77 -8.83
CA MET A 110 -2.12 15.59 -8.12
C MET A 110 -2.73 15.92 -6.75
N ARG A 111 -2.35 17.08 -6.16
CA ARG A 111 -2.98 17.62 -4.94
C ARG A 111 -4.49 17.87 -5.12
N LEU A 112 -4.96 18.11 -6.36
CA LEU A 112 -6.39 18.27 -6.67
C LEU A 112 -7.18 16.96 -6.74
N LYS A 113 -6.53 15.80 -6.93
CA LYS A 113 -7.19 14.47 -6.92
C LYS A 113 -7.43 13.90 -5.51
N LYS A 114 -7.19 14.71 -4.45
CA LYS A 114 -7.33 14.29 -3.05
C LYS A 114 -8.78 13.94 -2.68
N THR A 115 -8.92 12.83 -1.95
CA THR A 115 -10.17 12.14 -1.56
C THR A 115 -11.26 13.06 -0.99
N ARG A 116 -12.48 12.92 -1.53
CA ARG A 116 -13.72 13.58 -1.08
C ARG A 116 -14.44 12.83 0.06
N PHE A 117 -13.92 11.67 0.45
CA PHE A 117 -14.55 10.68 1.31
C PHE A 117 -13.69 10.37 2.54
N ALA A 118 -14.33 9.96 3.65
CA ALA A 118 -13.66 9.15 4.67
C ALA A 118 -13.32 7.78 4.05
N THR A 119 -12.09 7.29 4.28
CA THR A 119 -11.57 6.13 3.53
C THR A 119 -11.29 4.95 4.47
N ALA A 120 -12.01 3.86 4.26
CA ALA A 120 -11.73 2.56 4.87
C ALA A 120 -10.70 1.80 4.03
N TYR A 121 -9.70 1.22 4.68
CA TYR A 121 -8.69 0.39 4.02
C TYR A 121 -8.87 -1.07 4.47
N SER A 122 -9.11 -1.97 3.53
CA SER A 122 -9.21 -3.41 3.79
C SER A 122 -8.03 -4.12 3.15
N PHE A 123 -7.27 -4.87 3.96
CA PHE A 123 -6.17 -5.69 3.50
C PHE A 123 -6.59 -7.14 3.68
N ASN A 124 -7.10 -7.75 2.61
CA ASN A 124 -7.32 -9.18 2.61
C ASN A 124 -5.94 -9.82 2.68
N LEU A 125 -5.70 -10.68 3.66
CA LEU A 125 -4.37 -11.20 3.95
C LEU A 125 -3.71 -11.65 2.65
N LEU A 126 -2.67 -10.92 2.29
CA LEU A 126 -1.79 -11.27 1.20
C LEU A 126 -0.96 -12.47 1.68
N PRO A 127 -0.59 -13.39 0.78
CA PRO A 127 0.13 -14.59 1.16
C PRO A 127 1.30 -14.19 2.07
N LYS A 128 1.34 -14.73 3.29
CA LYS A 128 2.47 -14.48 4.17
C LYS A 128 3.70 -15.03 3.48
N PRO A 129 4.81 -14.28 3.40
CA PRO A 129 6.00 -14.72 2.70
C PRO A 129 6.67 -15.98 3.30
N HIS A 130 6.14 -16.54 4.40
CA HIS A 130 6.76 -17.65 5.15
C HIS A 130 5.81 -18.78 5.58
N ASP A 131 4.59 -18.93 5.04
CA ASP A 131 3.79 -20.13 5.36
C ASP A 131 4.35 -21.35 4.60
N HIS A 132 5.45 -21.91 5.13
CA HIS A 132 5.87 -23.29 4.88
C HIS A 132 5.06 -24.18 5.82
N HIS A 133 4.10 -24.92 5.25
CA HIS A 133 3.60 -26.15 5.87
C HIS A 133 4.61 -27.28 5.70
#